data_AF-A0A6I8SUP5-F1
#
_entry.id   AF-A0A6I8SUP5-F1
#
_cell.length_a   1.000
_cell.length_b   1.000
_cell.length_c   1.000
_cell.angle_alpha   90.00
_cell.angle_beta   90.00
_cell.angle_gamma   90.00
#
_symmetry.space_group_name_H-M   'P 1'
#
loop_
_entity.id
_entity.type
_entity.pdbx_description
1 polymer ?
#
loop_
_entity_poly.entity_id
_entity_poly.type
_entity_poly.pdbx_seq_one_letter_code
_entity_poly.pdbx_strand_id
1 'polypeptide(L)'
;MADGEAERDNGPPGPDIIVEMPHLENSLRELERLLQEESAKGEAVQASSEFCQRFCQTLFEYAEKWKAPEDSLSLLEVYTVAIQSYSKARSYLTSECENVALVLERLALSCVQLLLCLPHELPDDHWEKFQCSIKVAHMLLTENGSHELSILYSLSQESGVWKNPVLTNIINLEPLDQYQGGNGHVFQPFKS
;
A
#
# COMPACT_ATOMS: atom_id res chain seq x y z
N MET A 1 -13.29 -9.40 -51.59
CA MET A 1 -13.94 -9.08 -50.30
C MET A 1 -12.96 -9.45 -49.20
N ALA A 2 -12.55 -8.46 -48.40
CA ALA A 2 -12.15 -8.58 -46.99
C ALA A 2 -11.55 -7.22 -46.58
N ASP A 3 -12.41 -6.21 -46.42
CA ASP A 3 -12.06 -5.04 -45.62
C ASP A 3 -12.14 -5.47 -44.15
N GLY A 4 -10.97 -5.58 -43.52
CA GLY A 4 -10.84 -5.71 -42.08
C GLY A 4 -10.25 -4.41 -41.55
N GLU A 5 -11.06 -3.36 -41.51
CA GLU A 5 -10.71 -2.13 -40.81
C GLU A 5 -10.74 -2.43 -39.30
N ALA A 6 -9.55 -2.51 -38.70
CA ALA A 6 -9.41 -2.52 -37.25
C ALA A 6 -9.86 -1.15 -36.72
N GLU A 7 -11.04 -1.11 -36.10
CA GLU A 7 -11.50 0.02 -35.29
C GLU A 7 -10.42 0.31 -34.24
N ARG A 8 -9.67 1.40 -34.47
CA ARG A 8 -8.76 1.94 -33.46
C ARG A 8 -9.64 2.50 -32.36
N ASP A 9 -9.62 1.83 -31.22
CA ASP A 9 -10.20 2.29 -29.96
C ASP A 9 -9.56 3.64 -29.58
N ASN A 10 -10.15 4.74 -30.06
CA ASN A 10 -9.78 6.11 -29.72
C ASN A 10 -10.51 6.50 -28.42
N GLY A 11 -10.32 5.70 -27.36
CA GLY A 11 -10.69 6.12 -26.02
C GLY A 11 -9.93 7.40 -25.64
N PRO A 12 -10.49 8.26 -24.78
CA PRO A 12 -9.73 9.38 -24.23
C PRO A 12 -8.44 8.86 -23.58
N PRO A 13 -7.33 9.61 -23.65
CA PRO A 13 -6.09 9.22 -22.98
C PRO A 13 -6.38 8.87 -21.52
N GLY A 14 -5.81 7.76 -21.04
CA GLY A 14 -5.88 7.41 -19.62
C GLY A 14 -5.36 8.55 -18.73
N PRO A 15 -5.69 8.54 -17.43
CA PRO A 15 -5.25 9.56 -16.50
C PRO A 15 -3.72 9.67 -16.51
N ASP A 16 -3.20 10.90 -16.50
CA ASP A 16 -1.77 11.17 -16.51
C ASP A 16 -1.29 11.38 -15.07
N ILE A 17 -0.42 10.48 -14.59
CA ILE A 17 0.07 10.48 -13.22
C ILE A 17 0.81 11.78 -12.89
N ILE A 18 1.46 12.40 -13.88
CA ILE A 18 2.19 13.66 -13.73
C ILE A 18 1.23 14.81 -13.44
N VAL A 19 0.01 14.75 -13.99
CA VAL A 19 -1.04 15.74 -13.76
C VAL A 19 -1.78 15.45 -12.45
N GLU A 20 -2.12 14.19 -12.19
CA GLU A 20 -2.95 13.81 -11.05
C GLU A 20 -2.22 13.89 -9.70
N MET A 21 -0.92 13.58 -9.64
CA MET A 21 -0.19 13.54 -8.36
C MET A 21 -0.11 14.91 -7.64
N PRO A 22 0.22 16.02 -8.31
CA PRO A 22 0.18 17.33 -7.67
C PRO A 22 -1.21 17.71 -7.12
N HIS A 23 -2.29 17.26 -7.78
CA HIS A 23 -3.64 17.49 -7.29
C HIS A 23 -3.93 16.67 -6.03
N LEU A 24 -3.55 15.40 -6.00
CA LEU A 24 -3.67 14.55 -4.81
C LEU A 24 -2.92 15.16 -3.63
N GLU A 25 -1.65 15.53 -3.82
CA GLU A 25 -0.82 16.12 -2.76
C GLU A 25 -1.43 17.41 -2.20
N ASN A 26 -1.98 18.27 -3.07
CA ASN A 26 -2.63 19.50 -2.64
C ASN A 26 -3.93 19.22 -1.87
N SER A 27 -4.76 18.30 -2.34
CA SER A 27 -5.98 17.88 -1.64
C SER A 27 -5.67 17.35 -0.24
N LEU A 28 -4.68 16.45 -0.12
CA LEU A 28 -4.32 15.87 1.18
C LEU A 28 -3.70 16.89 2.14
N ARG A 29 -2.90 17.83 1.61
CA ARG A 29 -2.32 18.93 2.40
C ARG A 29 -3.38 19.88 2.94
N GLU A 30 -4.42 20.14 2.15
CA GLU A 30 -5.54 20.95 2.60
C GLU A 30 -6.35 20.25 3.70
N LEU A 31 -6.51 18.92 3.61
CA LEU A 31 -7.12 18.13 4.70
C LEU A 31 -6.30 18.21 6.00
N GLU A 32 -4.97 18.13 5.91
CA GLU A 32 -4.07 18.30 7.06
C GLU A 32 -4.22 19.70 7.69
N ARG A 33 -4.27 20.75 6.86
CA ARG A 33 -4.48 22.13 7.33
C ARG A 33 -5.80 22.28 8.09
N LEU A 34 -6.89 21.76 7.52
CA LEU A 34 -8.21 21.79 8.14
C LEU A 34 -8.24 21.01 9.47
N LEU A 35 -7.61 19.83 9.50
CA LEU A 35 -7.47 19.03 10.72
C LEU A 35 -6.77 19.83 11.82
N GLN A 36 -5.65 20.50 11.49
CA GLN A 36 -4.91 21.31 12.46
C GLN A 36 -5.76 22.45 13.03
N GLU A 37 -6.54 23.13 12.19
CA GLU A 37 -7.42 24.23 12.60
C GLU A 37 -8.57 23.77 13.50
N GLU A 38 -9.26 22.68 13.13
CA GLU A 38 -10.38 22.16 13.91
C GLU A 38 -9.91 21.50 15.21
N SER A 39 -8.78 20.79 15.20
CA SER A 39 -8.19 20.22 16.41
C SER A 39 -7.80 21.31 17.41
N ALA A 40 -7.32 22.47 16.94
CA ALA A 40 -6.96 23.60 17.79
C ALA A 40 -8.17 24.27 18.48
N LYS A 41 -9.39 24.09 17.94
CA LYS A 41 -10.64 24.59 18.55
C LYS A 41 -11.18 23.70 19.66
N GLY A 42 -10.55 22.54 19.91
CA GLY A 42 -10.93 21.61 20.97
C GLY A 42 -11.88 20.48 20.53
N GLU A 43 -12.16 20.35 19.23
CA GLU A 43 -13.06 19.32 18.67
C GLU A 43 -12.27 18.13 18.08
N ALA A 44 -11.24 17.65 18.79
CA ALA A 44 -10.26 16.71 18.24
C ALA A 44 -10.86 15.39 17.70
N VAL A 45 -11.88 14.82 18.35
CA VAL A 45 -12.54 13.57 17.91
C VAL A 45 -13.30 13.78 16.62
N GLN A 46 -14.11 14.84 16.53
CA GLN A 46 -14.88 15.17 15.34
C GLN A 46 -13.96 15.53 14.17
N ALA A 47 -12.93 16.35 14.42
CA ALA A 47 -11.93 16.71 13.43
C ALA A 47 -11.20 15.49 12.87
N SER A 48 -10.80 14.55 13.74
CA SER A 48 -10.14 13.30 13.33
C SER A 48 -11.06 12.40 12.52
N SER A 49 -12.35 12.31 12.90
CA SER A 49 -13.34 11.53 12.15
C SER A 49 -13.59 12.12 10.76
N GLU A 50 -13.79 13.44 10.66
CA GLU A 50 -14.00 14.14 9.38
C GLU A 50 -12.76 14.00 8.48
N PHE A 51 -11.56 14.17 9.04
CA PHE A 51 -10.30 13.95 8.32
C PHE A 51 -10.25 12.53 7.75
N CYS A 52 -10.48 11.51 8.57
CA CYS A 52 -10.43 10.11 8.14
C CYS A 52 -11.43 9.82 7.00
N GLN A 53 -12.65 10.36 7.09
CA GLN A 53 -13.67 10.20 6.06
C GLN A 53 -13.23 10.86 4.74
N ARG A 54 -12.83 12.14 4.78
CA ARG A 54 -12.43 12.88 3.59
C ARG A 54 -11.15 12.34 2.96
N PHE A 55 -10.21 11.88 3.79
CA PHE A 55 -8.99 11.22 3.35
C PHE A 55 -9.32 9.95 2.58
N CYS A 56 -10.18 9.08 3.13
CA CYS A 56 -10.63 7.87 2.43
C CYS A 56 -11.35 8.19 1.12
N GLN A 57 -12.23 9.19 1.12
CA GLN A 57 -12.96 9.60 -0.07
C GLN A 57 -12.01 10.10 -1.17
N THR A 58 -11.07 10.98 -0.80
CA THR A 58 -10.05 11.50 -1.71
C THR A 58 -9.25 10.33 -2.30
N LEU A 59 -8.77 9.41 -1.47
CA LEU A 59 -8.02 8.27 -1.98
C LEU A 59 -8.82 7.37 -2.91
N PHE A 60 -10.10 7.14 -2.61
CA PHE A 60 -10.96 6.35 -3.47
C PHE A 60 -11.10 7.01 -4.86
N GLU A 61 -11.41 8.31 -4.90
CA GLU A 61 -11.53 9.08 -6.14
C GLU A 61 -10.27 9.06 -7.00
N TYR A 62 -9.08 9.03 -6.40
CA TYR A 62 -7.82 8.92 -7.14
C TYR A 62 -7.43 7.48 -7.48
N ALA A 63 -7.70 6.52 -6.60
CA ALA A 63 -7.39 5.11 -6.83
C ALA A 63 -8.26 4.53 -7.96
N GLU A 64 -9.53 4.92 -8.06
CA GLU A 64 -10.44 4.48 -9.12
C GLU A 64 -10.01 4.88 -10.53
N LYS A 65 -9.14 5.89 -10.66
CA LYS A 65 -8.57 6.31 -11.94
C LYS A 65 -7.60 5.26 -12.51
N TRP A 66 -7.02 4.42 -11.66
CA TRP A 66 -5.97 3.46 -12.00
C TRP A 66 -6.52 2.03 -11.97
N LYS A 67 -6.26 1.24 -13.01
CA LYS A 67 -6.66 -0.16 -13.09
C LYS A 67 -5.47 -1.05 -12.75
N ALA A 68 -5.54 -1.81 -11.66
CA ALA A 68 -4.56 -2.85 -11.38
C ALA A 68 -4.92 -4.14 -12.17
N PRO A 69 -3.93 -4.86 -12.74
CA PRO A 69 -2.47 -4.69 -12.55
C PRO A 69 -1.78 -3.71 -13.52
N GLU A 70 -2.48 -3.17 -14.51
CA GLU A 70 -1.88 -2.35 -15.58
C GLU A 70 -1.21 -1.06 -15.06
N ASP A 71 -1.87 -0.40 -14.12
CA ASP A 71 -1.49 0.88 -13.52
C ASP A 71 -0.90 0.72 -12.11
N SER A 72 -0.36 -0.46 -11.78
CA SER A 72 0.12 -0.74 -10.41
C SER A 72 1.22 0.21 -9.93
N LEU A 73 2.06 0.75 -10.83
CA LEU A 73 3.06 1.78 -10.47
C LEU A 73 2.40 3.09 -10.05
N SER A 74 1.41 3.55 -10.82
CA SER A 74 0.64 4.76 -10.52
C SER A 74 -0.10 4.62 -9.20
N LEU A 75 -0.74 3.47 -8.98
CA LEU A 75 -1.45 3.19 -7.73
C LEU A 75 -0.49 3.08 -6.52
N LEU A 76 0.72 2.57 -6.73
CA LEU A 76 1.75 2.53 -5.69
C LEU A 76 2.20 3.94 -5.28
N GLU A 77 2.38 4.84 -6.25
CA GLU A 77 2.71 6.24 -5.97
C GLU A 77 1.57 6.92 -5.20
N VAL A 78 0.30 6.70 -5.59
CA VAL A 78 -0.89 7.18 -4.86
C VAL A 78 -0.85 6.74 -3.40
N TYR A 79 -0.65 5.44 -3.13
CA TYR A 79 -0.59 4.94 -1.75
C TYR A 79 0.63 5.46 -0.99
N THR A 80 1.77 5.65 -1.66
CA THR A 80 2.98 6.19 -1.03
C THR A 80 2.75 7.63 -0.56
N VAL A 81 2.21 8.48 -1.43
CA VAL A 81 1.84 9.88 -1.11
C VAL A 81 0.80 9.91 0.02
N ALA A 82 -0.19 9.02 -0.04
CA ALA A 82 -1.22 8.90 0.99
C ALA A 82 -0.64 8.59 2.37
N ILE A 83 0.21 7.57 2.45
CA ILE A 83 0.88 7.13 3.70
C ILE A 83 1.75 8.26 4.26
N GLN A 84 2.52 8.93 3.40
CA GLN A 84 3.33 10.07 3.81
C GLN A 84 2.47 11.21 4.35
N SER A 85 1.38 11.57 3.67
CA SER A 85 0.48 12.62 4.13
C SER A 85 -0.19 12.25 5.46
N TYR A 86 -0.63 11.01 5.62
CA TYR A 86 -1.23 10.53 6.87
C TYR A 86 -0.22 10.59 8.03
N SER A 87 1.03 10.21 7.77
CA SER A 87 2.09 10.27 8.79
C SER A 87 2.38 11.68 9.29
N LYS A 88 2.25 12.70 8.43
CA LYS A 88 2.38 14.12 8.81
C LYS A 88 1.18 14.61 9.61
N ALA A 89 -0.03 14.20 9.21
CA ALA A 89 -1.26 14.54 9.91
C ALA A 89 -1.38 13.88 11.29
N ARG A 90 -0.66 12.76 11.54
CA ARG A 90 -0.82 11.92 12.72
C ARG A 90 -0.71 12.66 14.05
N SER A 91 0.15 13.68 14.17
CA SER A 91 0.31 14.46 15.40
C SER A 91 -0.92 15.28 15.78
N TYR A 92 -1.83 15.54 14.84
CA TYR A 92 -3.07 16.27 15.07
C TYR A 92 -4.29 15.35 15.24
N LEU A 93 -4.12 14.04 15.03
CA LEU A 93 -5.18 13.05 15.17
C LEU A 93 -5.26 12.52 16.61
N THR A 94 -6.47 12.48 17.16
CA THR A 94 -6.69 11.89 18.48
C THR A 94 -6.86 10.37 18.39
N SER A 95 -6.22 9.65 19.32
CA SER A 95 -6.39 8.21 19.48
C SER A 95 -7.77 7.81 20.02
N GLU A 96 -8.58 8.77 20.47
CA GLU A 96 -9.98 8.53 20.86
C GLU A 96 -10.89 8.25 19.65
N CYS A 97 -10.44 8.57 18.43
CA CYS A 97 -11.16 8.27 17.19
C CYS A 97 -10.72 6.92 16.62
N GLU A 98 -11.61 5.91 16.64
CA GLU A 98 -11.32 4.56 16.14
C GLU A 98 -10.94 4.52 14.64
N ASN A 99 -11.42 5.49 13.86
CA ASN A 99 -11.12 5.59 12.44
C ASN A 99 -9.63 5.83 12.17
N VAL A 100 -8.89 6.41 13.12
CA VAL A 100 -7.48 6.76 12.92
C VAL A 100 -6.63 5.51 12.67
N ALA A 101 -6.67 4.56 13.60
CA ALA A 101 -5.94 3.30 13.43
C ALA A 101 -6.47 2.49 12.24
N LEU A 102 -7.80 2.42 12.10
CA LEU A 102 -8.45 1.60 11.06
C LEU A 102 -8.12 2.06 9.64
N VAL A 103 -8.09 3.38 9.37
CA VAL A 103 -7.74 3.90 8.04
C VAL A 103 -6.29 3.59 7.70
N LEU A 104 -5.37 3.78 8.65
CA LEU A 104 -3.96 3.52 8.43
C LEU A 104 -3.68 2.02 8.21
N GLU A 105 -4.31 1.14 8.99
CA GLU A 105 -4.21 -0.31 8.83
C GLU A 105 -4.70 -0.74 7.45
N ARG A 106 -5.88 -0.28 7.03
CA ARG A 106 -6.44 -0.61 5.71
C ARG A 106 -5.60 -0.06 4.56
N LEU A 107 -5.06 1.14 4.69
CA LEU A 107 -4.16 1.72 3.70
C LEU A 107 -2.88 0.89 3.56
N ALA A 108 -2.29 0.48 4.69
CA ALA A 108 -1.10 -0.36 4.69
C ALA A 108 -1.39 -1.72 4.03
N LEU A 109 -2.51 -2.37 4.36
CA LEU A 109 -2.91 -3.64 3.77
C LEU A 109 -3.20 -3.55 2.27
N SER A 110 -3.88 -2.49 1.81
CA SER A 110 -4.10 -2.25 0.38
C SER A 110 -2.77 -2.09 -0.38
N CYS A 111 -1.80 -1.40 0.22
CA CYS A 111 -0.46 -1.26 -0.36
C CYS A 111 0.30 -2.59 -0.40
N VAL A 112 0.25 -3.39 0.68
CA VAL A 112 0.84 -4.75 0.70
C VAL A 112 0.19 -5.63 -0.38
N GLN A 113 -1.13 -5.61 -0.49
CA GLN A 113 -1.84 -6.38 -1.50
C GLN A 113 -1.41 -5.97 -2.91
N LEU A 114 -1.32 -4.67 -3.18
CA LEU A 114 -0.83 -4.16 -4.47
C LEU A 114 0.58 -4.67 -4.78
N LEU A 115 1.49 -4.57 -3.81
CA LEU A 115 2.87 -5.04 -3.92
C LEU A 115 2.94 -6.55 -4.23
N LEU A 116 2.11 -7.36 -3.59
CA LEU A 116 2.01 -8.80 -3.84
C LEU A 116 1.29 -9.14 -5.16
N CYS A 117 0.54 -8.21 -5.74
CA CYS A 117 -0.12 -8.39 -7.03
C CYS A 117 0.71 -7.84 -8.21
N LEU A 118 1.92 -7.33 -7.96
CA LEU A 118 2.78 -6.82 -9.03
C LEU A 118 3.19 -7.95 -9.98
N PRO A 119 2.99 -7.79 -11.30
CA PRO A 119 3.33 -8.84 -12.27
C PRO A 119 4.85 -9.04 -12.41
N HIS A 120 5.64 -8.02 -12.08
CA HIS A 120 7.09 -8.03 -12.13
C HIS A 120 7.65 -7.21 -10.95
N GLU A 121 8.92 -7.44 -10.62
CA GLU A 121 9.60 -6.59 -9.64
C GLU A 121 9.70 -5.13 -10.12
N LEU A 122 9.65 -4.22 -9.15
CA LEU A 122 9.83 -2.79 -9.39
C LEU A 122 11.28 -2.52 -9.81
N PRO A 123 11.52 -1.59 -10.74
CA PRO A 123 12.87 -1.10 -11.00
C PRO A 123 13.52 -0.58 -9.72
N ASP A 124 14.82 -0.82 -9.53
CA ASP A 124 15.53 -0.51 -8.27
C ASP A 124 15.34 0.97 -7.85
N ASP A 125 15.41 1.93 -8.78
CA ASP A 125 15.18 3.35 -8.50
C ASP A 125 13.79 3.64 -7.87
N HIS A 126 12.75 2.94 -8.35
CA HIS A 126 11.39 3.09 -7.82
C HIS A 126 11.24 2.40 -6.46
N TRP A 127 11.88 1.24 -6.30
CA TRP A 127 11.90 0.52 -5.02
C TRP A 127 12.60 1.34 -3.93
N GLU A 128 13.78 1.90 -4.20
CA GLU A 128 14.53 2.71 -3.23
C GLU A 128 13.75 3.96 -2.79
N LYS A 129 13.09 4.64 -3.73
CA LYS A 129 12.22 5.78 -3.44
C LYS A 129 11.05 5.37 -2.54
N PHE A 130 10.40 4.25 -2.85
CA PHE A 130 9.33 3.69 -2.05
C PHE A 130 9.83 3.35 -0.63
N GLN A 131 10.95 2.63 -0.51
CA GLN A 131 11.58 2.27 0.76
C GLN A 131 11.87 3.48 1.64
N CYS A 132 12.48 4.54 1.08
CA CYS A 132 12.75 5.77 1.80
C CYS A 132 11.46 6.41 2.31
N SER A 133 10.43 6.45 1.47
CA SER A 133 9.13 7.04 1.79
C SER A 133 8.42 6.32 2.93
N ILE A 134 8.37 4.99 2.86
CA ILE A 134 7.75 4.15 3.92
C ILE A 134 8.56 4.21 5.21
N LYS A 135 9.90 4.24 5.14
CA LYS A 135 10.77 4.36 6.31
C LYS A 135 10.53 5.68 7.06
N VAL A 136 10.45 6.80 6.35
CA VAL A 136 10.15 8.11 6.96
C VAL A 136 8.76 8.11 7.58
N ALA A 137 7.75 7.61 6.87
CA ALA A 137 6.39 7.54 7.39
C ALA A 137 6.29 6.65 8.64
N HIS A 138 6.95 5.49 8.64
CA HIS A 138 6.97 4.57 9.79
C HIS A 138 7.60 5.21 11.03
N MET A 139 8.68 5.98 10.86
CA MET A 139 9.31 6.72 11.95
C MET A 139 8.34 7.74 12.57
N LEU A 140 7.73 8.60 11.75
CA LEU A 140 6.77 9.61 12.21
C LEU A 140 5.55 8.99 12.90
N LEU A 141 5.03 7.89 12.37
CA LEU A 141 3.89 7.19 12.97
C LEU A 141 4.24 6.58 14.32
N THR A 142 5.41 5.93 14.41
CA THR A 142 5.87 5.29 15.65
C THR A 142 6.14 6.31 16.75
N GLU A 143 6.68 7.48 16.42
CA GLU A 143 6.85 8.59 17.36
C GLU A 143 5.52 9.07 17.96
N ASN A 144 4.43 8.92 17.21
CA ASN A 144 3.06 9.25 17.66
C ASN A 144 2.28 8.03 18.19
N GLY A 145 2.96 6.89 18.44
CA GLY A 145 2.35 5.68 19.00
C GLY A 145 1.50 4.86 18.03
N SER A 146 1.64 5.07 16.72
CA SER A 146 0.99 4.28 15.67
C SER A 146 1.93 3.22 15.09
N HIS A 147 1.45 1.98 15.05
CA HIS A 147 2.24 0.82 14.61
C HIS A 147 1.61 0.08 13.42
N GLU A 148 0.51 0.58 12.88
CA GLU A 148 -0.28 -0.06 11.82
C GLU A 148 0.53 -0.24 10.51
N LEU A 149 1.58 0.56 10.30
CA LEU A 149 2.45 0.48 9.12
C LEU A 149 3.54 -0.62 9.23
N SER A 150 3.66 -1.32 10.35
CA SER A 150 4.81 -2.21 10.63
C SER A 150 4.98 -3.35 9.62
N ILE A 151 3.88 -3.93 9.13
CA ILE A 151 3.91 -5.01 8.13
C ILE A 151 4.45 -4.46 6.80
N LEU A 152 3.91 -3.33 6.33
CA LEU A 152 4.37 -2.69 5.09
C LEU A 152 5.83 -2.24 5.19
N TYR A 153 6.22 -1.68 6.34
CA TYR A 153 7.61 -1.32 6.59
C TYR A 153 8.52 -2.54 6.49
N SER A 154 8.20 -3.63 7.19
CA SER A 154 9.00 -4.86 7.16
C SER A 154 9.14 -5.42 5.74
N LEU A 155 8.03 -5.46 4.99
CA LEU A 155 8.04 -5.88 3.59
C LEU A 155 8.90 -4.96 2.71
N SER A 156 8.82 -3.65 2.92
CA SER A 156 9.60 -2.69 2.15
C SER A 156 11.11 -2.83 2.38
N GLN A 157 11.58 -3.29 3.55
CA GLN A 157 13.01 -3.37 3.84
C GLN A 157 13.75 -4.52 3.11
N GLU A 158 13.01 -5.43 2.49
CA GLU A 158 13.59 -6.48 1.64
C GLU A 158 14.16 -5.89 0.34
N SER A 159 15.03 -6.63 -0.36
CA SER A 159 15.60 -6.19 -1.65
C SER A 159 14.61 -6.19 -2.83
N GLY A 160 13.32 -6.36 -2.53
CA GLY A 160 12.20 -6.54 -3.45
C GLY A 160 11.20 -7.54 -2.83
N VAL A 161 9.89 -7.33 -3.06
CA VAL A 161 8.81 -8.19 -2.51
C VAL A 161 9.07 -9.67 -2.79
N TRP A 162 9.58 -9.99 -3.98
CA TRP A 162 9.82 -11.36 -4.45
C TRP A 162 11.27 -11.84 -4.33
N LYS A 163 12.20 -10.98 -3.89
CA LYS A 163 13.56 -11.40 -3.51
C LYS A 163 13.61 -12.01 -2.10
N ASN A 164 12.50 -11.95 -1.35
CA ASN A 164 12.39 -12.65 -0.08
C ASN A 164 12.33 -14.17 -0.35
N PRO A 165 13.29 -14.97 0.18
CA PRO A 165 13.44 -16.37 -0.17
C PRO A 165 12.22 -17.22 0.21
N VAL A 166 11.47 -16.83 1.24
CA VAL A 166 10.23 -17.53 1.63
C VAL A 166 9.16 -17.32 0.56
N LEU A 167 8.96 -16.09 0.10
CA LEU A 167 7.99 -15.78 -0.94
C LEU A 167 8.41 -16.36 -2.29
N THR A 168 9.70 -16.31 -2.63
CA THR A 168 10.25 -16.95 -3.84
C THR A 168 9.93 -18.45 -3.87
N ASN A 169 10.18 -19.16 -2.76
CA ASN A 169 9.89 -20.59 -2.65
C ASN A 169 8.38 -20.89 -2.79
N ILE A 170 7.52 -20.06 -2.20
CA ILE A 170 6.05 -20.22 -2.29
C ILE A 170 5.57 -20.08 -3.74
N ILE A 171 6.04 -19.06 -4.48
CA ILE A 171 5.64 -18.84 -5.88
C ILE A 171 6.18 -19.94 -6.79
N ASN A 172 7.44 -20.33 -6.60
CA ASN A 172 8.06 -21.38 -7.39
C ASN A 172 7.42 -22.75 -7.14
N LEU A 173 6.55 -22.87 -6.11
CA LEU A 173 5.99 -24.12 -5.63
C LEU A 173 7.09 -25.17 -5.38
N GLU A 174 8.29 -24.70 -5.02
CA GLU A 174 9.38 -25.58 -4.65
C GLU A 174 9.01 -26.25 -3.33
N PRO A 175 9.08 -27.58 -3.22
CA PRO A 175 8.84 -28.24 -1.95
C PRO A 175 9.83 -27.66 -0.93
N LEU A 176 9.31 -27.26 0.24
CA LEU A 176 10.13 -26.90 1.40
C LEU A 176 10.82 -28.16 1.93
N ASP A 177 11.72 -28.74 1.14
CA ASP A 177 12.52 -29.88 1.53
C ASP A 177 13.64 -29.39 2.45
N GLN A 178 13.38 -29.45 3.75
CA GLN A 178 14.10 -30.36 4.68
C GLN A 178 13.82 -29.98 6.13
N TYR A 179 12.71 -30.47 6.68
CA TYR A 179 12.74 -30.89 8.08
C TYR A 179 13.57 -32.18 8.12
N GLN A 180 14.84 -32.09 8.49
CA GLN A 180 15.65 -33.26 8.84
C GLN A 180 15.10 -33.90 10.12
N GLY A 181 14.03 -34.69 9.98
CA GLY A 181 13.57 -35.64 10.98
C GLY A 181 14.33 -36.95 10.78
N GLY A 182 15.26 -37.23 11.69
CA GLY A 182 16.07 -38.44 11.66
C GLY A 182 15.28 -39.74 11.82
N ASN A 183 15.91 -40.81 11.32
CA ASN A 183 15.75 -42.22 11.68
C ASN A 183 14.36 -42.87 11.53
N GLY A 184 14.22 -43.57 10.39
CA GLY A 184 14.04 -45.02 10.36
C GLY A 184 12.82 -45.63 11.06
N HIS A 185 11.87 -46.13 10.27
CA HIS A 185 11.45 -47.53 10.35
C HIS A 185 10.65 -47.91 9.09
N VAL A 186 11.11 -48.98 8.43
CA VAL A 186 10.44 -49.65 7.31
C VAL A 186 9.11 -50.23 7.82
N PHE A 187 7.98 -49.82 7.24
CA PHE A 187 6.69 -50.48 7.45
C PHE A 187 6.45 -51.50 6.35
N GLN A 188 6.32 -52.78 6.72
CA GLN A 188 5.93 -53.88 5.83
C GLN A 188 4.41 -53.91 5.62
N PRO A 189 3.91 -54.37 4.44
CA PRO A 189 2.49 -54.46 4.20
C PRO A 189 1.90 -55.74 4.83
N PHE A 190 0.80 -55.59 5.57
CA PHE A 190 -0.02 -56.70 6.04
C PHE A 190 -0.86 -57.25 4.87
N LYS A 191 -0.71 -58.54 4.57
CA LYS A 191 -1.66 -59.31 3.75
C LYS A 191 -2.88 -59.67 4.60
N SER A 192 -4.07 -59.48 4.04
CA SER A 192 -5.17 -60.44 4.18
C SER A 192 -6.06 -60.42 2.95
#